data_AF-A0A7W0UHC1-F1
#
_entry.id   AF-A0A7W0UHC1-F1
#
_cell.length_a   1.000
_cell.length_b   1.000
_cell.length_c   1.000
_cell.angle_alpha   90.00
_cell.angle_beta   90.00
_cell.angle_gamma   90.00
#
_symmetry.space_group_name_H-M   'P 1'
#
loop_
_entity.id
_entity.type
_entity.pdbx_description
1 polymer ?
#
loop_
_entity_poly.entity_id
_entity_poly.type
_entity_poly.pdbx_seq_one_letter_code
_entity_poly.pdbx_strand_id
1 'polypeptide(L)' 'MAPLRPHHLRHTAVSLLIGQGAHPKEIQEWCGHSSFAVTMNVYGHLLPERHEKLAALLDAVHRDGARPADVVQLHA' A
#
# COMPACT_ATOMS: atom_id res chain seq x y z
N MET A 1 -21.20 21.50 15.79
CA MET A 1 -20.81 20.40 14.88
C MET A 1 -20.30 21.05 13.59
N ALA A 2 -19.08 20.76 13.17
CA ALA A 2 -18.51 21.37 11.96
C ALA A 2 -19.29 20.94 10.70
N PRO A 3 -19.40 21.79 9.66
CA PRO A 3 -20.13 21.43 8.46
C PRO A 3 -19.47 20.26 7.72
N LEU A 4 -20.30 19.31 7.26
CA LEU A 4 -19.89 18.22 6.38
C LEU A 4 -19.41 18.79 5.04
N ARG A 5 -18.16 18.47 4.68
CA ARG A 5 -17.57 18.85 3.39
C ARG A 5 -17.38 17.60 2.52
N PRO A 6 -17.38 17.72 1.19
CA PRO A 6 -17.10 16.60 0.28
C PRO A 6 -15.82 15.82 0.63
N HIS A 7 -14.81 16.51 1.18
CA HIS A 7 -13.57 15.89 1.64
C HIS A 7 -13.77 14.85 2.74
N HIS A 8 -14.77 15.01 3.63
CA HIS A 8 -15.05 14.03 4.68
C HIS A 8 -15.61 12.72 4.09
N LEU A 9 -16.44 12.79 3.06
CA LEU A 9 -16.96 11.59 2.37
C LEU A 9 -15.83 10.81 1.70
N ARG A 10 -14.90 11.53 1.04
CA ARG A 10 -13.71 10.91 0.46
C ARG A 10 -12.84 10.24 1.52
N HIS A 11 -12.67 10.89 2.67
CA HIS A 11 -11.92 10.30 3.78
C HIS A 11 -12.58 9.02 4.29
N THR A 12 -13.90 9.01 4.47
CA THR A 12 -14.65 7.81 4.86
C THR A 12 -14.51 6.70 3.82
N ALA A 13 -14.64 7.01 2.53
CA ALA A 13 -14.49 6.03 1.45
C ALA A 13 -13.10 5.38 1.46
N VAL A 14 -12.04 6.18 1.60
CA VAL A 14 -10.67 5.66 1.67
C VAL A 14 -10.45 4.80 2.91
N SER A 15 -10.93 5.23 4.08
CA SER A 15 -10.84 4.43 5.31
C SER A 15 -11.52 3.07 5.17
N LEU A 16 -12.68 3.01 4.51
CA LEU A 16 -13.38 1.76 4.24
C LEU A 16 -12.60 0.85 3.27
N LEU A 17 -12.07 1.41 2.18
CA LEU A 17 -11.26 0.66 1.20
C LEU A 17 -10.00 0.05 1.85
N ILE A 18 -9.32 0.82 2.71
CA ILE A 18 -8.17 0.33 3.47
C ILE A 18 -8.58 -0.81 4.41
N GLY A 19 -9.71 -0.66 5.10
CA GLY A 19 -10.26 -1.71 5.97
C GLY A 19 -10.60 -3.01 5.22
N GLN A 20 -10.96 -2.92 3.94
CA GLN A 20 -11.18 -4.07 3.05
C GLN A 20 -9.89 -4.62 2.43
N GLY A 21 -8.73 -4.04 2.75
CA GLY A 21 -7.42 -4.50 2.28
C GLY A 21 -7.04 -4.03 0.87
N ALA A 22 -7.70 -3.00 0.33
CA ALA A 22 -7.35 -2.42 -0.95
C ALA A 22 -5.91 -1.89 -0.95
N HIS A 23 -5.22 -2.02 -2.09
CA HIS A 23 -3.83 -1.61 -2.17
C HIS A 23 -3.70 -0.07 -2.18
N PRO A 24 -2.76 0.53 -1.43
CA PRO A 24 -2.61 1.99 -1.35
C PRO A 24 -2.42 2.68 -2.70
N LYS A 25 -1.80 1.99 -3.67
CA LYS A 25 -1.60 2.50 -5.03
C LYS A 25 -2.91 2.63 -5.80
N GLU A 26 -3.79 1.64 -5.70
CA GLU A 26 -5.12 1.69 -6.33
C GLU A 26 -5.96 2.82 -5.73
N ILE A 27 -5.88 3.00 -4.41
CA ILE A 27 -6.52 4.12 -3.71
C ILE A 27 -5.97 5.47 -4.19
N GLN A 28 -4.64 5.58 -4.38
CA GLN A 28 -4.01 6.79 -4.92
C GLN A 28 -4.54 7.12 -6.33
N GLU A 29 -4.61 6.13 -7.21
CA GLU A 29 -5.10 6.28 -8.58
C GLU A 29 -6.58 6.65 -8.61
N TRP A 30 -7.41 5.97 -7.82
CA TRP A 30 -8.84 6.28 -7.66
C TRP A 30 -9.06 7.70 -7.13
N CYS A 31 -8.22 8.12 -6.19
CA CYS A 31 -8.18 9.49 -5.69
C CYS A 31 -7.72 10.50 -6.77
N GLY A 32 -6.96 10.08 -7.77
CA GLY A 32 -6.29 10.98 -8.71
C GLY A 32 -5.22 11.84 -8.03
N HIS A 33 -4.62 11.37 -6.93
CA HIS A 33 -3.50 12.08 -6.32
C HIS A 33 -2.29 11.96 -7.25
N SER A 34 -1.68 13.09 -7.62
CA SER A 34 -0.50 13.12 -8.47
C SER A 34 0.74 12.47 -7.83
N SER A 35 0.75 12.38 -6.50
CA SER A 35 1.85 11.78 -5.74
C SER A 35 1.34 10.75 -4.73
N PHE A 36 2.01 9.60 -4.70
CA PHE A 36 1.79 8.57 -3.69
C PHE A 36 2.09 9.06 -2.27
N ALA A 37 3.05 9.99 -2.11
CA ALA A 37 3.37 10.58 -0.83
C ALA A 37 2.18 11.33 -0.22
N VAL A 38 1.33 11.95 -1.03
CA VAL A 38 0.10 12.60 -0.54
C VAL A 38 -0.84 11.57 0.08
N THR A 39 -1.07 10.45 -0.61
CA THR A 39 -1.90 9.35 -0.08
C THR A 39 -1.33 8.78 1.21
N MET A 40 -0.02 8.56 1.27
CA MET A 40 0.63 7.98 2.45
C MET A 40 0.68 8.93 3.64
N ASN A 41 0.89 10.23 3.42
CA ASN A 41 0.85 11.22 4.49
C ASN A 41 -0.55 11.34 5.11
N VAL A 42 -1.61 11.19 4.30
CA VAL A 42 -2.99 11.33 4.77
C VAL A 42 -3.51 10.02 5.37
N TYR A 43 -3.24 8.87 4.73
CA TYR A 43 -3.89 7.60 5.08
C TYR A 43 -2.94 6.49 5.55
N GLY A 44 -1.62 6.73 5.55
CA GLY A 44 -0.63 5.72 5.90
C GLY A 44 -0.82 5.12 7.29
N HIS A 45 -1.31 5.93 8.24
CA HIS A 45 -1.62 5.50 9.61
C HIS A 45 -2.80 4.50 9.72
N LEU A 46 -3.60 4.34 8.66
CA LEU A 46 -4.69 3.36 8.61
C LEU A 46 -4.23 2.02 8.05
N LEU A 47 -3.05 1.97 7.43
CA LEU A 47 -2.55 0.75 6.82
C LEU A 47 -2.05 -0.21 7.91
N PRO A 48 -2.44 -1.49 7.86
CA PRO A 48 -1.95 -2.46 8.81
C PRO A 48 -0.43 -2.63 8.62
N GLU A 49 0.31 -2.71 9.73
CA GLU A 49 1.71 -3.14 9.67
C GLU A 49 1.78 -4.57 9.14
N ARG A 50 2.62 -4.79 8.13
CA ARG A 50 2.73 -6.09 7.42
C ARG A 50 4.15 -6.64 7.42
N HIS A 51 5.03 -6.15 8.31
CA HIS A 51 6.45 -6.52 8.33
C HIS A 51 6.65 -8.03 8.53
N GLU A 52 5.89 -8.68 9.42
CA GLU A 52 6.01 -10.13 9.67
C GLU A 52 5.63 -10.96 8.44
N LYS A 53 4.55 -10.58 7.75
CA LYS A 53 4.14 -11.24 6.51
C LYS A 53 5.20 -11.08 5.42
N LEU A 54 5.79 -9.89 5.30
CA LEU A 54 6.87 -9.63 4.35
C LEU A 54 8.11 -10.47 4.65
N ALA A 55 8.52 -10.55 5.92
CA ALA A 55 9.63 -11.38 6.34
C ALA A 55 9.38 -12.87 6.01
N ALA A 56 8.21 -13.39 6.35
CA ALA A 56 7.85 -14.79 6.05
C ALA A 56 7.83 -15.10 4.55
N LEU A 57 7.38 -14.17 3.71
CA LEU A 57 7.43 -14.30 2.25
C LEU A 57 8.88 -14.33 1.74
N LEU A 58 9.73 -13.47 2.29
CA LEU A 58 11.14 -13.41 1.93
C LEU A 58 11.88 -14.70 2.32
N ASP A 59 11.59 -15.24 3.51
CA ASP A 59 12.12 -16.54 3.97
C ASP A 59 11.66 -17.71 3.10
N ALA A 60 10.42 -17.66 2.59
CA ALA A 60 9.93 -18.66 1.64
C ALA A 60 10.70 -18.60 0.32
N VAL A 61 10.86 -17.40 -0.27
CA VAL A 61 11.65 -17.20 -1.50
C VAL A 61 13.10 -17.65 -1.32
N HIS A 62 13.70 -17.36 -0.16
CA HIS A 62 15.06 -17.79 0.14
C HIS A 62 15.19 -19.32 0.22
N ARG A 63 14.23 -20.00 0.86
CA ARG A 63 14.21 -21.46 0.97
C ARG A 63 13.93 -22.17 -0.35
N ASP A 64 13.12 -21.57 -1.23
CA ASP A 64 12.74 -22.14 -2.54
C ASP A 64 13.84 -22.00 -3.61
N GLY A 65 15.00 -21.41 -3.28
CA GLY A 65 16.23 -21.64 -4.02
C GLY A 65 16.45 -20.76 -5.26
N ALA A 66 16.21 -19.46 -5.16
CA ALA A 66 16.84 -18.53 -6.10
C ALA A 66 18.36 -18.53 -5.87
N ARG A 67 19.12 -19.14 -6.77
CA ARG A 67 20.58 -18.99 -6.74
C ARG A 67 20.88 -17.50 -6.98
N PRO A 68 21.85 -16.91 -6.28
CA PRO A 68 22.21 -15.49 -6.44
C PRO A 68 22.50 -15.06 -7.89
N ALA A 69 22.85 -16.02 -8.77
CA ALA A 69 23.11 -15.80 -10.19
C ALA A 69 21.86 -15.45 -11.02
N ASP A 70 20.64 -15.80 -10.55
CA ASP A 70 19.42 -15.65 -11.34
C ASP A 70 18.75 -14.26 -11.14
N VAL A 71 19.19 -13.46 -10.14
CA VAL A 71 18.60 -12.15 -9.78
C VAL A 71 19.27 -10.97 -10.50
N VAL A 72 20.48 -11.16 -11.04
CA VAL A 72 21.29 -10.07 -11.66
C VAL A 72 20.94 -9.82 -13.14
N GLN A 73 20.05 -10.60 -13.76
CA GLN A 73 19.69 -10.47 -15.18
C GLN A 73 18.42 -9.68 -15.49
N LEU A 74 17.95 -8.79 -14.61
CA LEU A 74 16.76 -7.95 -14.89
C LEU A 74 17.06 -6.50 -15.31
N HIS A 75 18.29 -6.21 -15.72
CA HIS A 75 18.64 -4.95 -16.39
C HIS A 75 19.58 -5.22 -17.57
N ALA A 76 18.99 -5.32 -18.75
CA ALA A 76 19.61 -5.05 -20.04
C ALA A 76 18.69 -4.06 -20.79
#